data_AF-A0A5K1CD14-F1
#
_entry.id   AF-A0A5K1CD14-F1
#
_cell.length_a   1.000
_cell.length_b   1.000
_cell.length_c   1.000
_cell.angle_alpha   90.00
_cell.angle_beta   90.00
_cell.angle_gamma   90.00
#
_symmetry.space_group_name_H-M   'P 1'
#
loop_
_entity.id
_entity.type
_entity.pdbx_description
1 polymer ?
#
loop_
_entity_poly.entity_id
_entity_poly.type
_entity_poly.pdbx_seq_one_letter_code
_entity_poly.pdbx_strand_id
1 'polypeptide(L)' 'ELLSAQQQKQQIAFSRSFMNVALNIARVSQCMYDYEDGISALEHESMDHIYSLIAEPIQTA' A
#
# COMPACT_ATOMS: atom_id res chain seq x y z
N GLU A 1 30.76 -21.04 -11.26
CA GLU A 1 30.43 -20.81 -9.83
C GLU A 1 30.54 -19.35 -9.38
N LEU A 2 31.23 -18.46 -10.11
CA LEU A 2 31.25 -17.02 -9.79
C LEU A 2 29.95 -16.26 -10.11
N LEU A 3 29.20 -16.70 -11.14
CA LEU A 3 27.90 -16.14 -11.50
C LEU A 3 26.80 -16.48 -10.47
N SER A 4 26.85 -17.67 -9.88
CA SER A 4 25.92 -18.12 -8.84
C SER A 4 26.10 -17.33 -7.53
N ALA A 5 27.34 -16.91 -7.21
CA ALA A 5 27.65 -16.12 -6.02
C ALA A 5 27.28 -14.62 -6.15
N GLN A 6 27.14 -14.10 -7.37
CA GLN A 6 26.70 -12.71 -7.61
C GLN A 6 25.18 -12.52 -7.53
N GLN A 7 24.38 -13.59 -7.69
CA GLN A 7 22.92 -13.50 -7.59
C GLN A 7 22.42 -13.24 -6.16
N GLN A 8 23.23 -13.48 -5.14
CA GLN A 8 22.78 -13.41 -3.74
C GLN A 8 23.00 -12.04 -3.08
N LYS A 9 23.64 -11.10 -3.78
CA LYS A 9 23.75 -9.72 -3.34
C LYS A 9 22.90 -8.84 -4.24
N GLN A 10 21.58 -9.05 -4.20
CA GLN A 10 20.66 -7.94 -4.45
C GLN A 10 20.97 -6.89 -3.38
N GLN A 11 21.96 -6.04 -3.63
CA GLN A 11 22.09 -4.79 -2.91
C GLN A 11 20.78 -4.08 -3.18
N ILE A 12 19.96 -4.01 -2.14
CA ILE A 12 18.73 -3.24 -2.17
C ILE A 12 19.16 -1.81 -2.47
N ALA A 13 18.87 -1.33 -3.68
CA ALA A 13 19.30 -0.02 -4.18
C ALA A 13 18.63 1.14 -3.43
N PHE A 14 17.66 0.84 -2.58
CA PHE A 14 16.80 1.81 -1.91
C PHE A 14 16.76 1.62 -0.39
N SER A 15 16.50 2.69 0.34
CA SER A 15 16.33 2.62 1.79
C SER A 15 15.11 1.77 2.15
N ARG A 16 15.12 1.18 3.35
CA ARG A 16 13.96 0.44 3.86
C ARG A 16 12.70 1.30 3.90
N SER A 17 12.82 2.57 4.31
CA SER A 17 11.70 3.50 4.32
C SER A 17 11.11 3.70 2.93
N PHE A 18 11.96 3.87 1.92
CA PHE A 18 11.52 4.01 0.53
C PHE A 18 10.76 2.77 0.05
N MET A 19 11.31 1.57 0.30
CA MET A 19 10.63 0.33 -0.06
C MET A 19 9.28 0.19 0.67
N ASN A 20 9.21 0.56 1.95
CA ASN A 20 7.95 0.50 2.69
C ASN A 20 6.91 1.46 2.12
N VAL A 21 7.31 2.67 1.70
CA VAL A 21 6.42 3.60 1.01
C VAL A 21 5.92 2.99 -0.31
N ALA A 22 6.82 2.44 -1.14
CA ALA A 22 6.45 1.82 -2.40
C ALA A 22 5.48 0.63 -2.19
N LEU A 23 5.73 -0.22 -1.19
CA LEU A 23 4.84 -1.32 -0.82
C LEU A 23 3.47 -0.82 -0.31
N ASN A 24 3.46 0.25 0.48
CA ASN A 24 2.21 0.82 0.98
C ASN A 24 1.39 1.46 -0.15
N ILE A 25 2.03 2.08 -1.14
CA ILE A 25 1.33 2.58 -2.34
C ILE A 25 0.65 1.42 -3.07
N ALA A 26 1.35 0.31 -3.30
CA ALA A 26 0.76 -0.86 -3.95
C ALA A 26 -0.44 -1.43 -3.15
N ARG A 27 -0.35 -1.45 -1.81
CA ARG A 27 -1.45 -1.88 -0.94
C ARG A 27 -2.66 -0.95 -1.00
N VAL A 28 -2.43 0.37 -1.03
CA VAL A 28 -3.50 1.35 -1.21
C VAL A 28 -4.15 1.15 -2.58
N SER A 29 -3.38 0.89 -3.64
CA SER A 29 -3.96 0.59 -4.95
C SER A 29 -4.80 -0.68 -4.93
N GLN A 30 -4.41 -1.72 -4.19
CA GLN A 30 -5.24 -2.92 -4.05
C GLN A 30 -6.58 -2.57 -3.38
N CYS A 31 -6.56 -2.01 -2.16
CA CYS A 31 -7.81 -1.75 -1.44
C CYS A 31 -8.74 -0.73 -2.14
N MET A 32 -8.19 0.21 -2.92
CA MET A 32 -8.98 1.20 -3.64
C MET A 32 -9.53 0.70 -4.97
N TYR A 33 -8.99 -0.38 -5.54
CA TYR A 33 -9.45 -0.96 -6.80
C TYR A 33 -9.94 -2.41 -6.67
N ASP A 34 -10.19 -2.89 -5.45
CA ASP A 34 -10.62 -4.27 -5.18
C ASP A 34 -12.02 -4.58 -5.75
N TYR A 35 -12.87 -3.54 -5.94
CA TYR A 35 -14.20 -3.68 -6.55
C TYR A 35 -14.28 -3.02 -7.92
N GLU A 36 -14.15 -1.70 -7.99
CA GLU A 36 -14.12 -0.92 -9.23
C GLU A 36 -13.18 0.28 -9.08
N ASP A 37 -13.48 1.43 -9.68
CA ASP A 37 -12.70 2.65 -9.53
C ASP A 37 -12.99 3.35 -8.19
N GLY A 38 -12.48 2.82 -7.07
CA GLY A 38 -12.73 3.41 -5.75
C GLY A 38 -12.02 4.74 -5.49
N ILE A 39 -11.13 5.20 -6.38
CA ILE A 39 -10.45 6.51 -6.27
C ILE A 39 -11.30 7.62 -6.87
N SER A 40 -11.78 7.42 -8.10
CA SER A 40 -12.45 8.47 -8.87
C SER A 40 -13.96 8.28 -8.93
N ALA A 41 -14.45 7.04 -8.79
CA ALA A 41 -15.87 6.81 -8.58
C ALA A 41 -16.23 7.16 -7.14
N LEU A 42 -17.29 7.95 -6.98
CA LEU A 42 -17.82 8.37 -5.68
C LEU A 42 -18.64 7.23 -5.04
N GLU A 43 -18.12 6.01 -5.08
CA GLU A 43 -18.79 4.86 -4.50
C GLU A 43 -18.77 4.93 -2.98
N HIS A 44 -19.91 4.59 -2.37
CA HIS A 44 -20.13 4.72 -0.94
C HIS A 44 -19.13 3.89 -0.12
N GLU A 45 -18.74 2.69 -0.58
CA GLU A 45 -17.88 1.79 0.21
C GLU A 45 -16.46 2.33 0.43
N SER A 46 -15.81 2.85 -0.62
CA SER A 46 -14.48 3.46 -0.52
C SER A 46 -14.50 4.75 0.31
N MET A 47 -15.57 5.54 0.18
CA MET A 47 -15.75 6.79 0.94
C MET A 47 -15.99 6.53 2.43
N ASP A 48 -16.82 5.55 2.78
CA ASP A 48 -17.09 5.19 4.17
C ASP A 48 -15.82 4.69 4.87
N HIS A 49 -14.99 3.89 4.17
CA HIS A 49 -13.73 3.42 4.72
C HIS A 49 -12.72 4.57 4.96
N ILE A 50 -12.58 5.48 4.00
CA ILE A 50 -11.70 6.66 4.13
C ILE A 50 -12.20 7.57 5.25
N TYR A 51 -13.51 7.81 5.32
CA TYR A 51 -14.11 8.68 6.32
C TYR A 51 -13.91 8.10 7.72
N SER A 52 -14.14 6.80 7.89
CA SER A 52 -13.91 6.12 9.17
C SER A 52 -12.44 6.16 9.59
N LEU A 53 -11.51 6.03 8.63
CA LEU A 53 -10.07 6.06 8.92
C LEU A 53 -9.54 7.46 9.30
N ILE A 54 -10.06 8.53 8.69
CA ILE A 54 -9.48 9.89 8.79
C ILE A 54 -10.28 10.80 9.70
N ALA A 55 -11.62 10.67 9.71
CA ALA A 55 -12.53 11.60 10.38
C ALA A 55 -13.17 10.99 11.63
N GLU A 56 -13.36 9.66 11.69
CA GLU A 56 -14.01 9.01 12.82
C GLU A 56 -12.98 8.48 13.84
N PRO A 57 -13.02 8.96 15.10
CA PRO A 57 -12.18 8.40 16.14
C PRO A 57 -12.58 6.97 16.47
N ILE A 58 -11.59 6.11 16.73
CA ILE A 58 -11.83 4.76 17.25
C ILE A 58 -12.46 4.87 18.64
N GLN A 59 -13.62 4.26 18.84
CA GLN A 59 -14.26 4.21 20.15
C GLN A 59 -13.48 3.26 21.08
N THR A 60 -13.14 3.73 22.27
CA THR A 60 -12.34 2.96 23.26
C THR A 60 -13.13 2.60 24.52
N ALA A 61 -14.46 2.47 24.40
CA ALA A 61 -15.37 2.15 25.52
C ALA A 61 -15.63 0.66 25.64
#